data_AF-A0A1I7ZSA1-F1
#
_entry.id   AF-A0A1I7ZSA1-F1
#
_cell.length_a   1.000
_cell.length_b   1.000
_cell.length_c   1.000
_cell.angle_alpha   90.00
_cell.angle_beta   90.00
_cell.angle_gamma   90.00
#
_symmetry.space_group_name_H-M   'P 1'
#
loop_
_entity.id
_entity.type
_entity.pdbx_description
1 polymer ?
#
loop_
_entity_poly.entity_id
_entity_poly.type
_entity_poly.pdbx_seq_one_letter_code
_entity_poly.pdbx_strand_id
1 'polypeptide(L)'
;MSEEAINLSMTLCNLIVLPLFMPLNIAVIWILITKPEFKSRTAYTIIFAIAVLDCFHMITTFVAGIFNLAPEMLSELFGRYTSCMRNGYLFSIPILEFLLAVNRLLIILRVQGSIRGTKLLKLLRTSLYKIVTAPSEAMITENA
;
A
#
# COMPACT_ATOMS: atom_id res chain seq x y z
N MET A 1 -9.42 -25.66 -26.26
CA MET A 1 -9.40 -26.30 -24.93
C MET A 1 -8.38 -25.67 -23.96
N SER A 2 -7.56 -24.69 -24.37
CA SER A 2 -6.55 -24.04 -23.51
C SER A 2 -7.05 -22.78 -22.78
N GLU A 3 -7.95 -21.98 -23.37
CA GLU A 3 -8.37 -20.69 -22.81
C GLU A 3 -9.19 -20.82 -21.52
N GLU A 4 -10.10 -21.79 -21.46
CA GLU A 4 -10.93 -22.02 -20.27
C GLU A 4 -10.08 -22.46 -19.07
N ALA A 5 -9.06 -23.30 -19.29
CA ALA A 5 -8.15 -23.74 -18.25
C ALA A 5 -7.29 -22.58 -17.71
N ILE A 6 -6.86 -21.67 -18.58
CA ILE A 6 -6.10 -20.48 -18.19
C ILE A 6 -6.98 -19.57 -17.33
N ASN A 7 -8.20 -19.28 -17.76
CA ASN A 7 -9.13 -18.43 -17.01
C ASN A 7 -9.53 -19.05 -15.66
N LEU A 8 -9.75 -20.35 -15.61
CA LEU A 8 -10.04 -21.07 -14.38
C LEU A 8 -8.87 -20.99 -13.39
N SER A 9 -7.64 -21.21 -13.88
CA SER A 9 -6.43 -21.15 -13.03
C SER A 9 -6.17 -19.75 -12.48
N MET A 10 -6.31 -18.70 -13.30
CA MET A 10 -6.22 -17.31 -12.85
C MET A 10 -7.28 -16.99 -11.79
N THR A 11 -8.50 -17.47 -12.00
CA THR A 11 -9.63 -17.23 -11.08
C THR A 11 -9.40 -17.92 -9.73
N LEU A 12 -8.94 -19.17 -9.74
CA LEU A 12 -8.55 -19.90 -8.53
C LEU A 12 -7.41 -19.22 -7.78
N CYS A 13 -6.36 -18.80 -8.48
CA CYS A 13 -5.26 -18.05 -7.88
C CYS A 13 -5.76 -16.78 -7.19
N ASN A 14 -6.59 -15.98 -7.86
CA ASN A 14 -7.14 -14.75 -7.30
C ASN A 14 -8.04 -15.00 -6.08
N LEU A 15 -8.79 -16.11 -6.07
CA LEU A 15 -9.65 -16.49 -4.94
C LEU A 15 -8.83 -16.93 -3.71
N ILE A 16 -7.72 -17.64 -3.92
CA ILE A 16 -6.87 -18.20 -2.86
C ILE A 16 -5.93 -17.15 -2.25
N VAL A 17 -5.55 -16.13 -3.01
CA VAL A 17 -4.63 -15.07 -2.54
C VAL A 17 -5.14 -14.40 -1.27
N LEU A 18 -6.43 -14.09 -1.17
CA LEU A 18 -7.00 -13.40 -0.01
C LEU A 18 -6.91 -14.24 1.28
N PRO A 19 -7.46 -15.47 1.38
CA PRO A 19 -7.38 -16.24 2.62
C PRO A 19 -5.94 -16.62 2.99
N LEU A 20 -5.03 -16.71 2.03
CA LEU A 20 -3.63 -17.06 2.28
C LEU A 20 -2.80 -15.88 2.81
N PHE A 21 -2.90 -14.71 2.17
CA PHE A 21 -2.01 -13.58 2.45
C PHE A 21 -2.63 -12.50 3.35
N MET A 22 -3.95 -12.39 3.43
CA MET A 22 -4.61 -11.47 4.36
C MET A 22 -4.23 -11.70 5.83
N PRO A 23 -4.20 -12.94 6.38
CA PRO A 23 -3.76 -13.14 7.76
C PRO A 23 -2.29 -12.75 7.98
N LEU A 24 -1.43 -12.92 6.96
CA LEU A 24 -0.04 -12.50 7.03
C LEU A 24 0.07 -10.97 7.14
N ASN A 25 -0.65 -10.22 6.30
CA ASN A 25 -0.65 -8.76 6.36
C ASN A 25 -1.29 -8.22 7.63
N ILE A 26 -2.36 -8.84 8.12
CA ILE A 26 -2.96 -8.48 9.41
C ILE A 26 -1.96 -8.72 10.54
N ALA A 27 -1.21 -9.83 10.52
CA ALA A 27 -0.16 -10.09 11.51
C ALA A 27 0.94 -9.03 11.47
N VAL A 28 1.37 -8.60 10.27
CA VAL A 28 2.33 -7.50 10.12
C VAL A 28 1.78 -6.20 10.70
N ILE A 29 0.56 -5.81 10.36
CA ILE A 29 -0.11 -4.62 10.90
C ILE A 29 -0.21 -4.72 12.43
N TRP A 30 -0.56 -5.89 12.95
CA TRP A 30 -0.66 -6.13 14.38
C TRP A 30 0.68 -5.96 15.09
N ILE A 31 1.75 -6.57 14.57
CA ILE A 31 3.12 -6.44 15.10
C ILE A 31 3.55 -4.98 15.10
N LEU A 32 3.26 -4.26 14.00
CA LEU A 32 3.58 -2.84 13.85
C LEU A 32 2.87 -2.01 14.95
N ILE A 33 1.56 -2.22 15.16
CA ILE A 33 0.78 -1.50 16.18
C ILE A 33 1.24 -1.82 17.60
N THR A 34 1.56 -3.08 17.88
CA THR A 34 1.88 -3.56 19.25
C THR A 34 3.25 -3.07 19.74
N LYS A 35 4.16 -2.68 18.84
CA LYS A 35 5.52 -2.22 19.17
C LYS A 35 5.66 -0.70 19.01
N PRO A 36 5.37 0.11 20.04
CA PRO A 36 5.41 1.58 19.96
C PRO A 36 6.82 2.15 19.79
N GLU A 37 7.88 1.35 19.96
CA GLU A 37 9.28 1.76 19.75
C GLU A 37 9.56 2.26 18.33
N PHE A 38 8.73 1.89 17.35
CA PHE A 38 8.87 2.32 15.95
C PHE A 38 7.98 3.51 15.56
N LYS A 39 7.11 3.98 16.47
CA LYS A 39 6.06 4.97 16.19
C LYS A 39 6.59 6.36 15.79
N SER A 40 7.87 6.64 16.03
CA SER A 40 8.51 7.95 15.73
C SER A 40 9.23 8.02 14.38
N ARG A 41 9.36 6.91 13.63
CA ARG A 41 10.08 6.88 12.35
C ARG A 41 9.12 6.99 11.16
N THR A 42 9.38 7.93 10.25
CA THR A 42 8.69 8.05 8.95
C THR A 42 8.66 6.74 8.16
N ALA A 43 9.71 5.91 8.30
CA ALA A 43 9.77 4.57 7.71
C ALA A 43 8.60 3.66 8.14
N TYR A 44 8.20 3.74 9.42
CA TYR A 44 7.13 2.94 9.98
C TYR A 44 5.79 3.32 9.35
N THR A 45 5.50 4.62 9.21
CA THR A 45 4.28 5.10 8.55
C THR A 45 4.21 4.66 7.09
N ILE A 46 5.35 4.68 6.37
CA ILE A 46 5.42 4.21 4.99
C ILE A 46 5.14 2.70 4.91
N ILE A 47 5.78 1.89 5.77
CA ILE A 47 5.57 0.43 5.81
C ILE A 47 4.11 0.10 6.18
N PHE A 48 3.53 0.83 7.14
CA PHE A 48 2.13 0.68 7.50
C PHE A 48 1.19 1.01 6.33
N ALA A 49 1.45 2.11 5.61
CA ALA A 49 0.66 2.50 4.43
C ALA A 49 0.75 1.44 3.32
N ILE A 50 1.94 0.87 3.07
CA ILE A 50 2.13 -0.24 2.13
C ILE A 50 1.29 -1.46 2.57
N ALA A 51 1.39 -1.88 3.83
CA ALA A 51 0.64 -3.04 4.33
C ALA A 51 -0.89 -2.86 4.24
N VAL A 52 -1.39 -1.66 4.47
CA VAL A 52 -2.81 -1.33 4.30
C VAL A 52 -3.21 -1.37 2.82
N LEU A 53 -2.39 -0.79 1.93
CA LEU A 53 -2.63 -0.83 0.48
C LEU A 53 -2.60 -2.27 -0.05
N ASP A 54 -1.70 -3.12 0.44
CA ASP A 54 -1.63 -4.54 0.09
C ASP A 54 -2.92 -5.27 0.49
N CYS A 55 -3.50 -4.93 1.65
CA CYS A 55 -4.80 -5.47 2.06
C CYS A 55 -5.92 -5.06 1.08
N PHE A 56 -5.98 -3.78 0.68
CA PHE A 56 -6.94 -3.32 -0.32
C PHE A 56 -6.74 -4.02 -1.68
N HIS A 57 -5.48 -4.22 -2.09
CA HIS A 57 -5.18 -4.93 -3.33
C HIS A 57 -5.62 -6.40 -3.28
N MET A 58 -5.45 -7.08 -2.15
CA MET A 58 -5.94 -8.45 -1.98
C MET A 58 -7.46 -8.53 -2.06
N ILE A 59 -8.17 -7.57 -1.46
CA ILE A 59 -9.64 -7.50 -1.56
C ILE A 59 -10.08 -7.29 -3.01
N THR A 60 -9.46 -6.35 -3.73
CA THR A 60 -9.80 -6.11 -5.15
C THR A 60 -9.47 -7.31 -6.05
N THR A 61 -8.38 -8.04 -5.76
CA THR A 61 -7.99 -9.27 -6.47
C THR A 61 -9.02 -10.38 -6.23
N PHE A 62 -9.48 -10.54 -4.99
CA PHE A 62 -10.53 -11.51 -4.66
C PHE A 62 -11.87 -11.20 -5.35
N VAL A 63 -12.28 -9.93 -5.32
CA VAL A 63 -13.48 -9.46 -6.02
C VAL A 63 -13.35 -9.70 -7.54
N ALA A 64 -12.17 -9.51 -8.13
CA ALA A 64 -11.91 -9.88 -9.53
C ALA A 64 -12.07 -11.38 -9.79
N GLY A 65 -11.68 -12.24 -8.85
CA GLY A 65 -11.95 -13.68 -8.91
C GLY A 65 -13.45 -14.00 -8.88
N ILE A 66 -14.22 -13.34 -8.01
CA ILE A 66 -15.69 -13.48 -7.96
C ILE A 66 -16.33 -13.03 -9.28
N PHE A 67 -15.85 -11.92 -9.85
CA PHE A 67 -16.35 -11.42 -11.13
C PHE A 67 -16.18 -12.39 -12.29
N ASN A 68 -15.07 -13.11 -12.33
CA ASN A 68 -14.84 -14.13 -13.34
C ASN A 68 -15.79 -15.35 -13.18
N LEU A 69 -16.29 -15.60 -11.97
CA LEU A 69 -17.25 -16.69 -11.70
C LEU A 69 -18.70 -16.28 -11.93
N ALA A 70 -19.05 -15.02 -11.63
CA ALA A 70 -20.43 -14.51 -11.71
C ALA A 70 -20.46 -13.08 -12.29
N PRO A 71 -20.31 -12.92 -13.62
CA PRO A 71 -20.20 -11.61 -14.26
C PRO A 71 -21.49 -10.77 -14.23
N GLU A 72 -22.68 -11.40 -14.09
CA GLU A 72 -23.95 -10.70 -14.27
C GLU A 72 -24.46 -9.94 -13.03
N MET A 73 -24.00 -10.25 -11.81
CA MET A 73 -24.58 -9.66 -10.60
C MET A 73 -23.90 -8.37 -10.09
N LEU A 74 -22.67 -8.06 -10.53
CA LEU A 74 -21.85 -7.03 -9.85
C LEU A 74 -21.18 -6.02 -10.81
N SER A 75 -21.30 -6.17 -12.13
CA SER A 75 -20.28 -5.73 -13.10
C SER A 75 -20.05 -4.21 -13.21
N GLU A 76 -21.10 -3.38 -13.20
CA GLU A 76 -20.94 -1.97 -13.59
C GLU A 76 -20.32 -1.08 -12.51
N LEU A 77 -20.89 -1.08 -11.29
CA LEU A 77 -20.42 -0.22 -10.20
C LEU A 77 -19.12 -0.74 -9.58
N PHE A 78 -19.08 -2.02 -9.25
CA PHE A 78 -17.90 -2.61 -8.63
C PHE A 78 -16.74 -2.71 -9.63
N GLY A 79 -16.98 -2.95 -10.92
CA GLY A 79 -15.92 -3.00 -11.93
C GLY A 79 -15.16 -1.67 -12.06
N ARG A 80 -15.87 -0.53 -12.06
CA ARG A 80 -15.25 0.80 -12.07
C ARG A 80 -14.47 1.06 -10.78
N TYR A 81 -15.04 0.72 -9.62
CA TYR A 81 -14.40 0.93 -8.33
C TYR A 81 -13.11 0.09 -8.20
N THR A 82 -13.17 -1.21 -8.51
CA THR A 82 -12.00 -2.10 -8.43
C THR A 82 -10.90 -1.69 -9.41
N SER A 83 -11.27 -1.23 -10.61
CA SER A 83 -10.30 -0.74 -11.60
C SER A 83 -9.55 0.51 -11.10
N CYS A 84 -10.27 1.47 -10.53
CA CYS A 84 -9.68 2.68 -9.97
C CYS A 84 -8.75 2.35 -8.79
N MET A 85 -9.18 1.48 -7.87
CA MET A 85 -8.35 1.04 -6.74
C MET A 85 -7.09 0.32 -7.20
N ARG A 86 -7.19 -0.59 -8.19
CA ARG A 86 -6.04 -1.35 -8.69
C ARG A 86 -5.02 -0.44 -9.38
N ASN A 87 -5.48 0.51 -10.18
CA ASN A 87 -4.59 1.50 -10.81
C ASN A 87 -3.95 2.43 -9.77
N GLY A 88 -4.72 2.86 -8.76
CA GLY A 88 -4.19 3.64 -7.65
C GLY A 88 -3.07 2.88 -6.92
N TYR A 89 -3.31 1.61 -6.59
CA TYR A 89 -2.32 0.75 -5.95
C TYR A 89 -1.03 0.60 -6.80
N LEU A 90 -1.16 0.31 -8.10
CA LEU A 90 -0.01 0.16 -9.01
C LEU A 90 0.87 1.41 -9.07
N PHE A 91 0.28 2.59 -8.86
CA PHE A 91 1.02 3.84 -8.81
C PHE A 91 1.57 4.16 -7.41
N SER A 92 0.78 3.90 -6.36
CA SER A 92 1.13 4.26 -4.98
C SER A 92 2.26 3.39 -4.41
N ILE A 93 2.30 2.09 -4.70
CA ILE A 93 3.33 1.18 -4.18
C ILE A 93 4.75 1.60 -4.59
N PRO A 94 5.10 1.78 -5.87
CA PRO A 94 6.46 2.15 -6.26
C PRO A 94 6.87 3.51 -5.67
N ILE A 95 5.92 4.44 -5.49
CA ILE A 95 6.18 5.72 -4.83
C ILE A 95 6.51 5.52 -3.35
N LEU A 96 5.74 4.71 -2.63
CA LEU A 96 5.98 4.41 -1.22
C LEU A 96 7.29 3.65 -1.01
N GLU A 97 7.59 2.67 -1.87
CA GLU A 97 8.88 1.97 -1.86
C GLU A 97 10.05 2.91 -2.15
N PHE A 98 9.89 3.82 -3.10
CA PHE A 98 10.87 4.87 -3.36
C PHE A 98 11.07 5.78 -2.14
N LEU A 99 9.98 6.23 -1.50
CA LEU A 99 10.05 7.02 -0.27
C LEU A 99 10.76 6.25 0.86
N LEU A 100 10.54 4.94 0.97
CA LEU A 100 11.22 4.08 1.94
C LEU A 100 12.73 4.00 1.63
N ALA A 101 13.11 3.84 0.37
CA ALA A 101 14.50 3.83 -0.08
C ALA A 101 15.20 5.16 0.20
N VAL A 102 14.56 6.29 -0.12
CA VAL A 102 15.05 7.63 0.20
C VAL A 102 15.19 7.80 1.71
N ASN A 103 14.21 7.36 2.50
CA ASN A 103 14.30 7.43 3.95
C ASN A 103 15.51 6.64 4.50
N ARG A 104 15.81 5.45 3.96
CA ARG A 104 17.03 4.70 4.31
C ARG A 104 18.30 5.44 3.88
N LEU A 105 18.32 6.00 2.68
CA LEU A 105 19.46 6.78 2.16
C LEU A 105 19.74 8.02 3.03
N LEU A 106 18.71 8.75 3.46
CA LEU A 106 18.84 9.91 4.34
C LEU A 106 19.42 9.55 5.71
N ILE A 107 19.06 8.38 6.26
CA ILE A 107 19.64 7.88 7.51
C ILE A 107 21.14 7.60 7.32
N ILE A 108 21.53 6.95 6.23
CA ILE A 108 22.94 6.64 5.93
C ILE A 108 23.75 7.92 5.72
N LEU A 109 23.24 8.87 4.93
CA LEU A 109 23.91 10.15 4.67
C LEU A 109 24.02 11.02 5.93
N ARG A 110 23.04 10.95 6.83
CA ARG A 110 23.10 11.62 8.14
C ARG A 110 24.23 11.07 9.00
N VAL A 111 24.43 9.75 9.00
CA VAL A 111 25.53 9.08 9.73
C VAL A 111 26.89 9.52 9.18
N GLN A 112 26.99 9.83 7.88
CA GLN A 112 28.25 10.23 7.24
C GLN A 112 28.58 11.74 7.30
N GLY A 113 27.82 12.56 8.04
CA GLY A 113 28.27 13.90 8.45
C GLY A 113 28.63 14.90 7.33
N SER A 114 28.12 14.73 6.11
CA SER A 114 28.44 15.64 5.00
C SER A 114 27.68 16.98 5.15
N ILE A 115 28.44 18.06 5.39
CA ILE A 115 27.97 19.42 5.66
C ILE A 115 27.03 19.96 4.54
N ARG A 116 27.23 19.55 3.28
CA ARG A 116 26.34 19.91 2.14
C ARG A 116 25.02 19.14 2.11
N GLY A 117 24.98 17.93 2.68
CA GLY A 117 23.77 17.10 2.71
C GLY A 117 22.65 17.69 3.58
N THR A 118 22.98 18.50 4.59
CA THR A 118 22.03 18.99 5.61
C THR A 118 20.90 19.90 5.09
N LYS A 119 21.15 20.73 4.05
CA LYS A 119 20.10 21.57 3.43
C LYS A 119 19.14 20.74 2.58
N LEU A 120 19.67 19.83 1.76
CA LEU A 120 18.85 18.90 0.97
C LEU A 120 18.08 17.94 1.88
N LEU A 121 18.68 17.48 2.98
CA LEU A 121 18.04 16.65 4.00
C LEU A 121 16.84 17.37 4.64
N LYS A 122 16.99 18.66 4.96
CA LYS A 122 15.89 19.46 5.52
C LYS A 122 14.74 19.59 4.53
N LEU A 123 15.02 19.93 3.27
CA LEU A 123 13.98 20.06 2.23
C LEU A 123 13.26 18.73 1.96
N LEU A 124 14.02 17.64 1.76
CA LEU A 124 13.45 16.32 1.55
C LEU A 124 12.63 15.85 2.75
N ARG A 125 13.09 16.09 3.99
CA ARG A 125 12.32 15.77 5.19
C ARG A 125 11.00 16.53 5.25
N THR A 126 10.99 17.84 4.95
CA THR A 126 9.75 18.63 4.97
C THR A 126 8.77 18.17 3.90
N SER A 127 9.25 17.83 2.71
CA SER A 127 8.42 17.28 1.64
C SER A 127 7.89 15.88 1.99
N LEU A 128 8.73 14.99 2.54
CA LEU A 128 8.31 13.67 3.03
C LEU A 128 7.28 13.78 4.15
N TYR A 129 7.49 14.68 5.11
CA TYR A 129 6.53 14.89 6.20
C TYR A 129 5.18 15.36 5.64
N LYS A 130 5.19 16.37 4.76
CA LYS A 130 3.96 16.86 4.10
C LYS A 130 3.25 15.77 3.31
N ILE A 131 3.96 14.96 2.54
CA ILE A 131 3.35 13.88 1.73
C ILE A 131 2.78 12.77 2.63
N VAL A 132 3.46 12.44 3.73
CA VAL A 132 3.05 11.38 4.66
C VAL A 132 1.92 11.84 5.61
N THR A 133 1.87 13.11 6.01
CA THR A 133 0.79 13.64 6.85
C THR A 133 -0.42 14.16 6.07
N ALA A 134 -0.28 14.45 4.77
CA ALA A 134 -1.39 14.85 3.90
C ALA A 134 -2.61 13.91 3.92
N PRO A 135 -2.49 12.56 3.91
CA PRO A 135 -3.67 11.70 3.97
C PRO A 135 -4.34 11.66 5.36
N SER A 136 -3.67 12.11 6.44
CA SER A 136 -4.24 12.08 7.79
C SER A 136 -5.06 13.32 8.15
N GLU A 137 -4.87 14.45 7.47
CA GLU A 137 -5.65 15.67 7.72
C GLU A 137 -6.99 15.69 6.98
N ALA A 138 -7.09 14.99 5.84
CA ALA A 138 -8.33 14.89 5.06
C ALA A 138 -9.45 14.08 5.74
N MET A 139 -9.14 13.28 6.78
CA MET A 139 -10.12 12.47 7.49
C MET A 139 -10.68 13.13 8.76
N ILE A 140 -10.12 14.29 9.18
CA ILE A 140 -10.54 14.99 10.40
C ILE A 140 -11.41 16.22 10.08
N THR A 141 -11.36 16.76 8.86
CA THR A 141 -12.13 17.96 8.47
C THR A 141 -13.52 17.68 7.88
N GLU A 142 -14.02 16.44 7.93
CA GLU A 142 -15.41 16.11 7.52
C GLU A 142 -16.32 15.82 8.73
N ASN A 143 -15.85 16.06 9.96
CA ASN A 143 -16.62 15.92 11.20
C ASN A 143 -16.46 17.13 12.16
N ALA A 144 -16.12 18.31 11.63
CA ALA A 144 -16.05 19.56 12.39
C ALA A 144 -16.96 20.63 11.77
#